data_AF-A0A7S0C5T1-F1
#
_entry.id   AF-A0A7S0C5T1-F1
#
_cell.length_a   1.000
_cell.length_b   1.000
_cell.length_c   1.000
_cell.angle_alpha   90.00
_cell.angle_beta   90.00
_cell.angle_gamma   90.00
#
_symmetry.space_group_name_H-M   'P 1'
#
loop_
_entity.id
_entity.type
_entity.pdbx_description
1 polymer ?
#
loop_
_entity_poly.entity_id
_entity_poly.type
_entity_poly.pdbx_seq_one_letter_code
_entity_poly.pdbx_strand_id
1 'polypeptide(L)'
;EILQYPNVSLCDVVIIMKFHPKHEKICEIGLGVLWNLAYEALNNIDREIIADQGGIECILSAMSFFPHSVTMQEYGCGALQNLALSTTNKRAISNAGGISKIIRSMKLHHADCDLQDSACVALQNLSMDNEMNKKIIADEDGISAIIAATNLDGDEDVMRSACLALTVLISNNAEIMKIVSKNGGISSTIRSMVCNPCDDQVQLAGCHSLRCIAVDSDLTKTVICSAGGISAILSALLNHPKQCEIQKEAINLLHLLTTITSNTQMLKSSFIHFDICGLLLNAVENFPSECANNVRDILKRFKKSSSAADVYSIDEKFGPDVDKKKLKYVPQNIKNIILGNQILPFISRTIKKSASLHKRFSKFSKY
;
A
#
# COMPACT_ATOMS: atom_id res chain seq x y z
N GLU A 1 -30.44 -10.86 25.01
CA GLU A 1 -31.34 -10.04 25.83
C GLU A 1 -30.71 -8.70 26.25
N ILE A 2 -29.47 -8.63 26.76
CA ILE A 2 -28.84 -7.35 27.19
C ILE A 2 -28.65 -6.33 26.05
N LEU A 3 -28.44 -6.78 24.81
CA LEU A 3 -28.24 -5.90 23.63
C LEU A 3 -29.53 -5.28 23.06
N GLN A 4 -30.69 -5.54 23.68
CA GLN A 4 -31.96 -4.88 23.32
C GLN A 4 -32.20 -3.60 24.14
N TYR A 5 -31.27 -3.21 25.01
CA TYR A 5 -31.37 -2.00 25.83
C TYR A 5 -30.54 -0.86 25.22
N PRO A 6 -31.12 0.34 25.03
CA PRO A 6 -30.49 1.48 24.34
C PRO A 6 -29.34 2.16 25.11
N ASN A 7 -28.82 1.55 26.18
CA ASN A 7 -27.82 2.11 27.09
C ASN A 7 -26.73 1.09 27.51
N VAL A 8 -26.28 0.21 26.63
CA VAL A 8 -25.10 -0.63 26.93
C VAL A 8 -23.85 0.25 26.81
N SER A 9 -23.20 0.56 27.93
CA SER A 9 -21.97 1.36 27.91
C SER A 9 -20.78 0.51 27.45
N LEU A 10 -19.70 1.16 26.98
CA LEU A 10 -18.43 0.49 26.69
C LEU A 10 -17.94 -0.35 27.88
N CYS A 11 -18.07 0.17 29.10
CA CYS A 11 -17.76 -0.56 30.34
C CYS A 11 -18.54 -1.88 30.44
N ASP A 12 -19.85 -1.86 30.16
CA ASP A 12 -20.70 -3.05 30.26
C ASP A 12 -20.26 -4.12 29.24
N VAL A 13 -19.97 -3.71 28.01
CA VAL A 13 -19.45 -4.63 26.97
C VAL A 13 -18.16 -5.29 27.42
N VAL A 14 -17.20 -4.49 27.89
CA VAL A 14 -15.89 -5.00 28.34
C VAL A 14 -16.04 -5.92 29.55
N ILE A 15 -16.87 -5.56 30.53
CA ILE A 15 -17.13 -6.39 31.71
C ILE A 15 -17.74 -7.74 31.29
N ILE A 16 -18.78 -7.73 30.45
CA ILE A 16 -19.45 -8.95 29.99
C ILE A 16 -18.48 -9.86 29.24
N MET A 17 -17.65 -9.31 28.34
CA MET A 17 -16.62 -10.08 27.63
C MET A 17 -15.58 -10.68 28.58
N LYS A 18 -15.15 -9.95 29.62
CA LYS A 18 -14.21 -10.43 30.64
C LYS A 18 -14.80 -11.56 31.49
N PHE A 19 -16.09 -11.50 31.82
CA PHE A 19 -16.78 -12.57 32.57
C PHE A 19 -17.06 -13.82 31.72
N HIS A 20 -17.26 -13.66 30.41
CA HIS A 20 -17.59 -14.75 29.50
C HIS A 20 -16.61 -14.90 28.33
N PRO A 21 -15.29 -15.03 28.57
CA PRO A 21 -14.27 -14.93 27.52
C PRO A 21 -14.26 -16.12 26.54
N LYS A 22 -14.94 -17.21 26.89
CA LYS A 22 -15.08 -18.43 26.07
C LYS A 22 -16.47 -18.60 25.46
N HIS A 23 -17.38 -17.65 25.68
CA HIS A 23 -18.72 -17.73 25.10
C HIS A 23 -18.73 -17.06 23.72
N GLU A 24 -18.71 -17.88 22.66
CA GLU A 24 -18.56 -17.42 21.27
C GLU A 24 -19.52 -16.27 20.92
N LYS A 25 -20.83 -16.43 21.11
CA LYS A 25 -21.76 -15.37 20.70
C LYS A 25 -21.59 -14.04 21.45
N ILE A 26 -21.19 -14.09 22.73
CA ILE A 26 -20.94 -12.88 23.53
C ILE A 26 -19.69 -12.18 23.00
N CYS A 27 -18.62 -12.94 22.76
CA CYS A 27 -17.39 -12.39 22.23
C CYS A 27 -17.55 -11.84 20.82
N GLU A 28 -18.32 -12.50 19.94
CA GLU A 28 -18.58 -12.05 18.57
C GLU A 28 -19.26 -10.68 18.57
N ILE A 29 -20.33 -10.54 19.37
CA ILE A 29 -21.07 -9.29 19.44
C ILE A 29 -20.22 -8.21 20.12
N GLY A 30 -19.53 -8.55 21.21
CA GLY A 30 -18.67 -7.62 21.92
C GLY A 30 -17.54 -7.09 21.03
N LEU A 31 -16.91 -7.94 20.22
CA LEU A 31 -15.93 -7.53 19.20
C LEU A 31 -16.56 -6.61 18.15
N GLY A 32 -17.76 -6.93 17.66
CA GLY A 32 -18.47 -6.08 16.71
C GLY A 32 -18.76 -4.68 17.26
N VAL A 33 -19.18 -4.59 18.53
CA VAL A 33 -19.41 -3.30 19.21
C VAL A 33 -18.09 -2.54 19.39
N LEU A 34 -17.02 -3.20 19.86
CA LEU A 34 -15.71 -2.57 20.02
C LEU A 34 -15.13 -2.08 18.69
N TRP A 35 -15.35 -2.83 17.59
CA TRP A 35 -14.96 -2.39 16.26
C TRP A 35 -15.74 -1.13 15.86
N ASN A 36 -17.07 -1.14 15.96
CA ASN A 36 -17.90 0.02 15.63
C ASN A 36 -17.50 1.27 16.44
N LEU A 37 -17.31 1.13 17.76
CA LEU A 37 -16.87 2.24 18.61
C LEU A 37 -15.49 2.75 18.20
N ALA A 38 -14.54 1.87 17.86
CA ALA A 38 -13.22 2.27 17.40
C ALA A 38 -13.28 2.97 16.03
N TYR A 39 -14.16 2.53 15.14
CA TYR A 39 -14.38 3.12 13.82
C TYR A 39 -15.02 4.52 13.90
N GLU A 40 -16.03 4.67 14.77
CA GLU A 40 -16.74 5.95 14.97
C GLU A 40 -15.95 6.97 15.81
N ALA A 41 -14.87 6.54 16.47
CA ALA A 41 -14.02 7.41 17.27
C ALA A 41 -13.47 8.58 16.42
N LEU A 42 -13.84 9.81 16.78
CA LEU A 42 -13.51 11.00 15.99
C LEU A 42 -12.09 11.51 16.27
N ASN A 43 -11.50 11.12 17.40
CA ASN A 43 -10.19 11.61 17.85
C ASN A 43 -9.41 10.53 18.63
N ASN A 44 -8.16 10.83 18.98
CA ASN A 44 -7.31 9.88 19.71
C ASN A 44 -7.79 9.62 21.15
N ILE A 45 -8.47 10.59 21.79
CA ILE A 45 -8.99 10.45 23.16
C ILE A 45 -10.05 9.36 23.21
N ASP A 46 -10.99 9.35 22.27
CA ASP A 46 -12.05 8.33 22.20
C ASP A 46 -11.48 6.92 22.02
N ARG A 47 -10.43 6.79 21.19
CA ARG A 47 -9.71 5.53 20.99
C ARG A 47 -8.98 5.08 22.24
N GLU A 48 -8.36 6.02 22.95
CA GLU A 48 -7.63 5.76 24.20
C GLU A 48 -8.60 5.35 25.32
N ILE A 49 -9.80 5.92 25.40
CA ILE A 49 -10.84 5.50 26.34
C ILE A 49 -11.22 4.02 26.13
N ILE A 50 -11.33 3.56 24.88
CA ILE A 50 -11.57 2.14 24.58
C ILE A 50 -10.46 1.25 25.12
N ALA A 51 -9.20 1.68 24.97
CA ALA A 51 -8.05 0.97 25.50
C ALA A 51 -8.03 0.98 27.04
N ASP A 52 -8.22 2.14 27.67
CA ASP A 52 -8.18 2.34 29.12
C ASP A 52 -9.24 1.52 29.86
N GLN A 53 -10.41 1.30 29.24
CA GLN A 53 -11.46 0.45 29.81
C GLN A 53 -11.17 -1.05 29.64
N GLY A 54 -10.13 -1.42 28.91
CA GLY A 54 -9.68 -2.79 28.70
C GLY A 54 -10.21 -3.43 27.42
N GLY A 55 -10.57 -2.62 26.42
CA GLY A 55 -11.06 -3.09 25.13
C GLY A 55 -10.01 -3.88 24.35
N ILE A 56 -8.73 -3.46 24.40
CA ILE A 56 -7.62 -4.17 23.73
C ILE A 56 -7.49 -5.58 24.28
N GLU A 57 -7.49 -5.75 25.60
CA GLU A 57 -7.38 -7.06 26.26
C GLU A 57 -8.56 -7.96 25.89
N CYS A 58 -9.78 -7.42 25.83
CA CYS A 58 -10.95 -8.18 25.39
C CYS A 58 -10.83 -8.63 23.94
N ILE A 59 -10.36 -7.75 23.05
CA ILE A 59 -10.15 -8.07 21.64
C ILE A 59 -9.13 -9.20 21.50
N LEU A 60 -7.97 -9.04 22.11
CA LEU A 60 -6.87 -10.01 22.01
C LEU A 60 -7.21 -11.34 22.71
N SER A 61 -7.99 -11.29 23.79
CA SER A 61 -8.51 -12.48 24.47
C SER A 61 -9.48 -13.27 23.58
N ALA A 62 -10.46 -12.60 22.96
CA ALA A 62 -11.40 -13.24 22.04
C ALA A 62 -10.67 -13.86 20.83
N MET A 63 -9.74 -13.12 20.20
CA MET A 63 -8.90 -13.67 19.13
C MET A 63 -8.13 -14.93 19.57
N SER A 64 -7.72 -15.01 20.83
CA SER A 64 -6.97 -16.15 21.38
C SER A 64 -7.84 -17.36 21.69
N PHE A 65 -9.07 -17.15 22.16
CA PHE A 65 -10.01 -18.25 22.45
C PHE A 65 -10.68 -18.81 21.20
N PHE A 66 -10.79 -18.01 20.14
CA PHE A 66 -11.44 -18.41 18.88
C PHE A 66 -10.52 -18.30 17.66
N PRO A 67 -9.32 -18.92 17.67
CA PRO A 67 -8.34 -18.76 16.60
C PRO A 67 -8.87 -19.23 15.25
N HIS A 68 -9.74 -20.25 15.22
CA HIS A 68 -10.29 -20.83 13.99
C HIS A 68 -11.56 -20.14 13.48
N SER A 69 -12.10 -19.14 14.20
CA SER A 69 -13.24 -18.36 13.74
C SER A 69 -12.75 -17.16 12.93
N VAL A 70 -12.89 -17.20 11.61
CA VAL A 70 -12.51 -16.11 10.70
C VAL A 70 -13.16 -14.80 11.14
N THR A 71 -14.46 -14.83 11.46
CA THR A 71 -15.22 -13.65 11.91
C THR A 71 -14.63 -13.02 13.18
N MET A 72 -14.18 -13.82 14.15
CA MET A 72 -13.55 -13.30 15.37
C MET A 72 -12.21 -12.64 15.07
N GLN A 73 -11.42 -13.23 14.18
CA GLN A 73 -10.16 -12.65 13.77
C GLN A 73 -10.36 -11.37 12.96
N GLU A 74 -11.35 -11.35 12.05
CA GLU A 74 -11.71 -10.18 11.23
C GLU A 74 -12.14 -9.03 12.12
N TYR A 75 -13.06 -9.25 13.06
CA TYR A 75 -13.53 -8.19 13.96
C TYR A 75 -12.41 -7.71 14.90
N GLY A 76 -11.55 -8.63 15.34
CA GLY A 76 -10.37 -8.29 16.12
C GLY A 76 -9.41 -7.40 15.34
N CYS A 77 -9.02 -7.79 14.13
CA CYS A 77 -8.17 -6.99 13.24
C CYS A 77 -8.82 -5.64 12.89
N GLY A 78 -10.13 -5.63 12.58
CA GLY A 78 -10.92 -4.44 12.28
C GLY A 78 -10.99 -3.45 13.45
N ALA A 79 -11.14 -3.93 14.69
CA ALA A 79 -11.07 -3.06 15.86
C ALA A 79 -9.64 -2.53 16.07
N LEU A 80 -8.63 -3.40 15.98
CA LEU A 80 -7.23 -3.03 16.19
C LEU A 80 -6.70 -2.03 15.17
N GLN A 81 -7.09 -2.11 13.88
CA GLN A 81 -6.68 -1.12 12.88
C GLN A 81 -7.14 0.29 13.23
N ASN A 82 -8.34 0.43 13.80
CA ASN A 82 -8.92 1.72 14.15
C ASN A 82 -8.34 2.26 15.45
N LEU A 83 -8.14 1.39 16.44
CA LEU A 83 -7.47 1.74 17.70
C LEU A 83 -6.00 2.14 17.48
N ALA A 84 -5.31 1.50 16.54
CA ALA A 84 -3.92 1.77 16.20
C ALA A 84 -3.68 3.16 15.56
N LEU A 85 -4.72 3.95 15.28
CA LEU A 85 -4.54 5.35 14.86
C LEU A 85 -4.01 6.24 16.00
N SER A 86 -4.22 5.88 17.28
CA SER A 86 -3.59 6.56 18.42
C SER A 86 -2.18 5.99 18.69
N THR A 87 -1.20 6.87 18.84
CA THR A 87 0.18 6.53 19.23
C THR A 87 0.27 5.83 20.59
N THR A 88 -0.63 6.14 21.52
CA THR A 88 -0.71 5.46 22.82
C THR A 88 -1.19 4.03 22.63
N ASN A 89 -2.26 3.84 21.86
CA ASN A 89 -2.81 2.52 21.57
C ASN A 89 -1.86 1.65 20.75
N LYS A 90 -1.08 2.20 19.81
CA LYS A 90 -0.04 1.43 19.09
C LYS A 90 0.90 0.69 20.04
N ARG A 91 1.27 1.34 21.16
CA ARG A 91 2.13 0.76 22.21
C ARG A 91 1.37 -0.21 23.10
N ALA A 92 0.14 0.11 23.48
CA ALA A 92 -0.70 -0.80 24.27
C ALA A 92 -0.96 -2.12 23.53
N ILE A 93 -1.30 -2.04 22.24
CA ILE A 93 -1.53 -3.20 21.38
C ILE A 93 -0.25 -4.05 21.25
N SER A 94 0.92 -3.44 21.02
CA SER A 94 2.17 -4.20 20.88
C SER A 94 2.62 -4.83 22.19
N ASN A 95 2.54 -4.10 23.31
CA ASN A 95 2.86 -4.63 24.64
C ASN A 95 1.96 -5.80 25.06
N ALA A 96 0.70 -5.80 24.63
CA ALA A 96 -0.24 -6.90 24.87
C ALA A 96 -0.07 -8.08 23.89
N GLY A 97 0.95 -8.06 23.01
CA GLY A 97 1.21 -9.11 22.03
C GLY A 97 0.25 -9.11 20.83
N GLY A 98 -0.39 -7.97 20.54
CA GLY A 98 -1.38 -7.85 19.46
C GLY A 98 -0.79 -8.06 18.07
N ILE A 99 0.44 -7.60 17.82
CA ILE A 99 1.13 -7.81 16.53
C ILE A 99 1.25 -9.29 16.20
N SER A 100 1.75 -10.10 17.13
CA SER A 100 1.91 -11.55 16.94
C SER A 100 0.55 -12.24 16.69
N LYS A 101 -0.53 -11.77 17.33
CA LYS A 101 -1.89 -12.30 17.08
C LYS A 101 -2.43 -11.94 15.70
N ILE A 102 -2.21 -10.71 15.23
CA ILE A 102 -2.60 -10.29 13.88
C ILE A 102 -1.87 -11.15 12.84
N ILE A 103 -0.54 -11.30 12.97
CA ILE A 103 0.27 -12.10 12.02
C ILE A 103 -0.16 -13.57 12.05
N ARG A 104 -0.42 -14.14 13.24
CA ARG A 104 -0.95 -15.51 13.35
C ARG A 104 -2.30 -15.66 12.65
N SER A 105 -3.18 -14.67 12.77
CA SER A 105 -4.49 -14.67 12.10
C SER A 105 -4.33 -14.67 10.59
N MET A 106 -3.44 -13.81 10.07
CA MET A 106 -3.12 -13.78 8.64
C MET A 106 -2.63 -15.14 8.14
N LYS A 107 -1.75 -15.80 8.89
CA LYS A 107 -1.19 -17.11 8.52
C LYS A 107 -2.24 -18.22 8.55
N LEU A 108 -3.12 -18.22 9.56
CA LEU A 108 -4.15 -19.26 9.74
C LEU A 108 -5.28 -19.16 8.72
N HIS A 109 -5.67 -17.94 8.36
CA HIS A 109 -6.79 -17.63 7.48
C HIS A 109 -6.29 -16.91 6.22
N HIS A 110 -5.26 -17.48 5.61
CA HIS A 110 -4.54 -16.87 4.49
C HIS A 110 -5.40 -16.64 3.24
N ALA A 111 -6.58 -17.25 3.13
CA ALA A 111 -7.47 -17.16 1.97
C ALA A 111 -8.63 -16.17 2.16
N ASP A 112 -8.84 -15.65 3.36
CA ASP A 112 -9.97 -14.75 3.65
C ASP A 112 -9.59 -13.30 3.37
N CYS A 113 -10.19 -12.70 2.34
CA CYS A 113 -9.79 -11.36 1.86
C CYS A 113 -10.07 -10.26 2.90
N ASP A 114 -11.24 -10.29 3.55
CA ASP A 114 -11.65 -9.24 4.48
C ASP A 114 -10.73 -9.20 5.73
N LEU A 115 -10.36 -10.38 6.23
CA LEU A 115 -9.37 -10.49 7.30
C LEU A 115 -8.00 -9.98 6.86
N GLN A 116 -7.52 -10.39 5.68
CA GLN A 116 -6.18 -10.00 5.21
C GLN A 116 -6.09 -8.49 5.00
N ASP A 117 -7.13 -7.87 4.44
CA ASP A 117 -7.23 -6.42 4.31
C ASP A 117 -7.14 -5.76 5.69
N SER A 118 -8.03 -6.14 6.61
CA SER A 118 -8.06 -5.57 7.97
C SER A 118 -6.74 -5.76 8.72
N ALA A 119 -6.11 -6.92 8.57
CA ALA A 119 -4.83 -7.23 9.18
C ALA A 119 -3.69 -6.40 8.58
N CYS A 120 -3.64 -6.24 7.25
CA CYS A 120 -2.65 -5.40 6.59
C CYS A 120 -2.79 -3.92 7.02
N VAL A 121 -4.02 -3.39 7.09
CA VAL A 121 -4.26 -2.03 7.58
C VAL A 121 -3.88 -1.90 9.06
N ALA A 122 -4.18 -2.90 9.89
CA ALA A 122 -3.76 -2.89 11.30
C ALA A 122 -2.23 -2.84 11.44
N LEU A 123 -1.50 -3.68 10.70
CA LEU A 123 -0.03 -3.68 10.72
C LEU A 123 0.57 -2.39 10.16
N GLN A 124 -0.04 -1.81 9.11
CA GLN A 124 0.34 -0.50 8.58
C GLN A 124 0.23 0.59 9.67
N ASN A 125 -0.92 0.69 10.32
CA ASN A 125 -1.17 1.70 11.35
C ASN A 125 -0.26 1.50 12.56
N LEU A 126 -0.07 0.26 13.00
CA LEU A 126 0.84 -0.09 14.10
C LEU A 126 2.30 0.27 13.79
N SER A 127 2.72 0.23 12.52
CA SER A 127 4.08 0.52 12.06
C SER A 127 4.35 2.00 11.84
N MET A 128 3.32 2.79 11.51
CA MET A 128 3.46 4.19 11.17
C MET A 128 4.05 4.96 12.35
N ASP A 129 5.18 5.65 12.11
CA ASP A 129 5.96 6.40 13.10
C ASP A 129 6.34 5.59 14.35
N ASN A 130 6.51 4.27 14.23
CA ASN A 130 6.86 3.39 15.35
C ASN A 130 7.86 2.30 14.96
N GLU A 131 9.15 2.62 15.07
CA GLU A 131 10.26 1.69 14.72
C GLU A 131 10.29 0.42 15.57
N MET A 132 9.86 0.50 16.83
CA MET A 132 9.77 -0.69 17.70
C MET A 132 8.75 -1.68 17.15
N ASN A 133 7.56 -1.22 16.76
CA ASN A 133 6.53 -2.07 16.17
C ASN A 133 6.97 -2.62 14.81
N LYS A 134 7.64 -1.83 13.97
CA LYS A 134 8.22 -2.33 12.71
C LYS A 134 9.17 -3.50 12.94
N LYS A 135 10.04 -3.39 13.97
CA LYS A 135 10.95 -4.46 14.35
C LYS A 135 10.20 -5.70 14.83
N ILE A 136 9.20 -5.56 15.70
CA ILE A 136 8.39 -6.69 16.16
C ILE A 136 7.70 -7.39 14.98
N ILE A 137 7.16 -6.64 14.02
CA ILE A 137 6.55 -7.22 12.81
C ILE A 137 7.56 -8.01 11.99
N ALA A 138 8.79 -7.51 11.86
CA ALA A 138 9.86 -8.22 11.16
C ALA A 138 10.27 -9.50 11.90
N ASP A 139 10.47 -9.42 13.22
CA ASP A 139 10.89 -10.54 14.08
C ASP A 139 9.82 -11.66 14.13
N GLU A 140 8.54 -11.32 14.03
CA GLU A 140 7.40 -12.26 14.01
C GLU A 140 7.08 -12.79 12.60
N ASP A 141 7.94 -12.53 11.62
CA ASP A 141 7.76 -12.94 10.21
C ASP A 141 6.47 -12.39 9.59
N GLY A 142 6.09 -11.17 9.99
CA GLY A 142 4.95 -10.44 9.46
C GLY A 142 5.17 -9.92 8.04
N ILE A 143 6.42 -9.62 7.65
CA ILE A 143 6.76 -9.19 6.29
C ILE A 143 6.37 -10.28 5.26
N SER A 144 6.69 -11.53 5.55
CA SER A 144 6.33 -12.66 4.69
C SER A 144 4.81 -12.86 4.62
N ALA A 145 4.10 -12.66 5.74
CA ALA A 145 2.63 -12.73 5.76
C ALA A 145 1.99 -11.61 4.91
N ILE A 146 2.50 -10.38 4.98
CA ILE A 146 2.02 -9.26 4.15
C ILE A 146 2.32 -9.51 2.67
N ILE A 147 3.52 -10.01 2.33
CA ILE A 147 3.86 -10.38 0.95
C ILE A 147 2.93 -11.50 0.45
N ALA A 148 2.63 -12.50 1.27
CA ALA A 148 1.68 -13.55 0.90
C ALA A 148 0.29 -12.97 0.60
N ALA A 149 -0.19 -11.99 1.38
CA ALA A 149 -1.46 -11.32 1.13
C ALA A 149 -1.51 -10.60 -0.24
N THR A 150 -0.39 -10.04 -0.73
CA THR A 150 -0.32 -9.44 -2.09
C THR A 150 -0.53 -10.45 -3.22
N ASN A 151 -0.40 -11.74 -2.94
CA ASN A 151 -0.56 -12.80 -3.93
C ASN A 151 -1.96 -13.42 -3.94
N LEU A 152 -2.89 -12.94 -3.10
CA LEU A 152 -4.28 -13.37 -3.14
C LEU A 152 -4.94 -12.91 -4.43
N ASP A 153 -5.47 -13.87 -5.17
CA ASP A 153 -6.06 -13.61 -6.47
C ASP A 153 -7.40 -12.86 -6.33
N GLY A 154 -7.48 -11.70 -6.97
CA GLY A 154 -8.76 -11.03 -7.26
C GLY A 154 -9.33 -10.13 -6.16
N ASP A 155 -8.50 -9.67 -5.22
CA ASP A 155 -8.88 -8.63 -4.27
C ASP A 155 -7.93 -7.42 -4.32
N GLU A 156 -8.40 -6.36 -4.98
CA GLU A 156 -7.67 -5.10 -5.15
C GLU A 156 -7.41 -4.41 -3.80
N ASP A 157 -8.36 -4.52 -2.85
CA ASP A 157 -8.25 -3.88 -1.54
C ASP A 157 -7.14 -4.53 -0.71
N VAL A 158 -7.08 -5.87 -0.67
CA VAL A 158 -5.99 -6.59 0.01
C VAL A 158 -4.64 -6.24 -0.61
N MET A 159 -4.54 -6.24 -1.94
CA MET A 159 -3.29 -5.88 -2.63
C MET A 159 -2.85 -4.44 -2.34
N ARG A 160 -3.81 -3.51 -2.27
CA ARG A 160 -3.59 -2.11 -1.90
C ARG A 160 -3.08 -2.01 -0.47
N SER A 161 -3.82 -2.53 0.50
CA SER A 161 -3.48 -2.46 1.92
C SER A 161 -2.15 -3.14 2.24
N ALA A 162 -1.86 -4.30 1.62
CA ALA A 162 -0.59 -4.98 1.78
C ALA A 162 0.58 -4.18 1.19
N CYS A 163 0.41 -3.56 0.00
CA CYS A 163 1.43 -2.69 -0.58
C CYS A 163 1.72 -1.48 0.32
N LEU A 164 0.69 -0.83 0.83
CA LEU A 164 0.82 0.31 1.74
C LEU A 164 1.51 -0.07 3.05
N ALA A 165 1.18 -1.24 3.62
CA ALA A 165 1.85 -1.77 4.82
C ALA A 165 3.35 -2.00 4.58
N LEU A 166 3.73 -2.61 3.45
CA LEU A 166 5.14 -2.79 3.08
C LEU A 166 5.89 -1.46 2.95
N THR A 167 5.27 -0.44 2.35
CA THR A 167 5.90 0.88 2.22
C THR A 167 6.19 1.52 3.57
N VAL A 168 5.24 1.46 4.51
CA VAL A 168 5.44 1.98 5.85
C VAL A 168 6.56 1.23 6.57
N LEU A 169 6.61 -0.09 6.44
CA LEU A 169 7.64 -0.94 7.03
C LEU A 169 9.05 -0.64 6.50
N ILE A 170 9.20 -0.44 5.19
CA ILE A 170 10.49 -0.13 4.53
C ILE A 170 10.98 1.28 4.90
N SER A 171 10.06 2.24 5.09
CA SER A 171 10.40 3.64 5.30
C SER A 171 11.32 3.81 6.52
N ASN A 172 12.49 4.40 6.30
CA ASN A 172 13.53 4.62 7.30
C ASN A 172 14.08 3.36 7.99
N ASN A 173 13.91 2.17 7.39
CA ASN A 173 14.39 0.91 7.98
C ASN A 173 15.13 0.03 6.96
N ALA A 174 16.47 0.12 6.97
CA ALA A 174 17.33 -0.58 6.01
C ALA A 174 17.35 -2.10 6.19
N GLU A 175 17.15 -2.59 7.42
CA GLU A 175 17.09 -4.04 7.71
C GLU A 175 15.82 -4.65 7.11
N ILE A 176 14.67 -4.04 7.36
CA ILE A 176 13.38 -4.45 6.79
C ILE A 176 13.40 -4.36 5.26
N MET A 177 13.98 -3.30 4.70
CA MET A 177 14.14 -3.15 3.25
C MET A 177 14.87 -4.36 2.62
N LYS A 178 15.92 -4.86 3.27
CA LYS A 178 16.65 -6.05 2.81
C LYS A 178 15.81 -7.32 2.92
N ILE A 179 15.01 -7.47 3.97
CA ILE A 179 14.08 -8.59 4.15
C ILE A 179 13.02 -8.58 3.05
N VAL A 180 12.37 -7.44 2.82
CA VAL A 180 11.35 -7.29 1.77
C VAL A 180 11.93 -7.61 0.40
N SER A 181 13.13 -7.12 0.09
CA SER A 181 13.81 -7.37 -1.18
C SER A 181 14.10 -8.85 -1.41
N LYS A 182 14.51 -9.59 -0.37
CA LYS A 182 14.80 -11.03 -0.45
C LYS A 182 13.55 -11.90 -0.54
N ASN A 183 12.44 -11.46 0.05
CA ASN A 183 11.22 -12.25 0.15
C ASN A 183 10.23 -12.02 -1.01
N GLY A 184 10.69 -11.48 -2.14
CA GLY A 184 9.85 -11.26 -3.33
C GLY A 184 9.04 -9.96 -3.31
N GLY A 185 9.24 -9.09 -2.32
CA GLY A 185 8.49 -7.84 -2.16
C GLY A 185 8.60 -6.88 -3.34
N ILE A 186 9.73 -6.86 -4.06
CA ILE A 186 9.90 -6.07 -5.29
C ILE A 186 8.83 -6.46 -6.33
N SER A 187 8.64 -7.76 -6.57
CA SER A 187 7.68 -8.24 -7.56
C SER A 187 6.25 -7.99 -7.10
N SER A 188 5.97 -8.18 -5.80
CA SER A 188 4.68 -7.87 -5.20
C SER A 188 4.31 -6.39 -5.33
N THR A 189 5.22 -5.47 -5.01
CA THR A 189 4.98 -4.03 -5.16
C THR A 189 4.71 -3.65 -6.61
N ILE A 190 5.49 -4.18 -7.56
CA ILE A 190 5.25 -3.94 -8.99
C ILE A 190 3.89 -4.50 -9.42
N ARG A 191 3.52 -5.70 -8.98
CA ARG A 191 2.19 -6.29 -9.25
C ARG A 191 1.07 -5.39 -8.71
N SER A 192 1.17 -4.92 -7.47
CA SER A 192 0.17 -4.00 -6.90
C SER A 192 0.03 -2.71 -7.72
N MET A 193 1.14 -2.13 -8.18
CA MET A 193 1.12 -0.95 -9.06
C MET A 193 0.46 -1.25 -10.42
N VAL A 194 0.74 -2.41 -11.00
CA VAL A 194 0.18 -2.80 -12.31
C VAL A 194 -1.32 -3.10 -12.21
N CYS A 195 -1.77 -3.74 -11.13
CA CYS A 195 -3.17 -4.06 -10.91
C CYS A 195 -4.02 -2.84 -10.51
N ASN A 196 -3.41 -1.81 -9.91
CA ASN A 196 -4.12 -0.61 -9.43
C ASN A 196 -3.57 0.68 -10.09
N PRO A 197 -3.58 0.81 -11.43
CA PRO A 197 -2.90 1.89 -12.14
C PRO A 197 -3.54 3.28 -11.96
N CYS A 198 -4.76 3.34 -11.40
CA CYS A 198 -5.49 4.58 -11.12
C CYS A 198 -5.53 4.93 -9.62
N ASP A 199 -5.01 4.07 -8.74
CA ASP A 199 -4.95 4.32 -7.30
C ASP A 199 -3.68 5.11 -6.98
N ASP A 200 -3.86 6.37 -6.59
CA ASP A 200 -2.76 7.29 -6.34
C ASP A 200 -1.93 6.91 -5.12
N GLN A 201 -2.55 6.37 -4.08
CA GLN A 201 -1.86 5.89 -2.90
C GLN A 201 -0.95 4.70 -3.25
N VAL A 202 -1.45 3.73 -4.03
CA VAL A 202 -0.65 2.57 -4.47
C VAL A 202 0.49 3.00 -5.38
N GLN A 203 0.24 3.87 -6.35
CA GLN A 203 1.28 4.35 -7.26
C GLN A 203 2.37 5.12 -6.50
N LEU A 204 1.99 6.03 -5.60
CA LEU A 204 2.94 6.78 -4.77
C LEU A 204 3.76 5.84 -3.87
N ALA A 205 3.08 4.96 -3.14
CA ALA A 205 3.70 4.04 -2.20
C ALA A 205 4.63 3.04 -2.90
N GLY A 206 4.22 2.56 -4.07
CA GLY A 206 5.01 1.65 -4.90
C GLY A 206 6.28 2.32 -5.43
N CYS A 207 6.16 3.52 -6.01
CA CYS A 207 7.33 4.30 -6.45
C CYS A 207 8.29 4.59 -5.29
N HIS A 208 7.76 5.01 -4.14
CA HIS A 208 8.56 5.29 -2.94
C HIS A 208 9.30 4.04 -2.44
N SER A 209 8.60 2.91 -2.25
CA SER A 209 9.20 1.65 -1.80
C SER A 209 10.31 1.16 -2.73
N LEU A 210 10.04 1.14 -4.04
CA LEU A 210 11.01 0.71 -5.03
C LEU A 210 12.19 1.66 -5.10
N ARG A 211 11.99 2.97 -4.89
CA ARG A 211 13.10 3.94 -4.80
C ARG A 211 13.98 3.68 -3.60
N CYS A 212 13.42 3.46 -2.42
CA CYS A 212 14.17 3.09 -1.22
C CYS A 212 15.04 1.84 -1.49
N ILE A 213 14.43 0.79 -2.06
CA ILE A 213 15.12 -0.45 -2.41
C ILE A 213 16.22 -0.23 -3.47
N ALA A 214 15.97 0.62 -4.46
CA ALA A 214 16.92 0.92 -5.54
C ALA A 214 18.18 1.67 -5.07
N VAL A 215 18.13 2.34 -3.91
CA VAL A 215 19.31 3.00 -3.31
C VAL A 215 20.29 1.99 -2.69
N ASP A 216 19.83 0.79 -2.32
CA ASP A 216 20.65 -0.21 -1.61
C ASP A 216 21.83 -0.74 -2.45
N SER A 217 21.59 -1.16 -3.70
CA SER A 217 22.65 -1.69 -4.56
C SER A 217 22.30 -1.68 -6.06
N ASP A 218 23.31 -1.83 -6.91
CA ASP A 218 23.08 -1.96 -8.37
C ASP A 218 22.35 -3.25 -8.74
N LEU A 219 22.46 -4.28 -7.89
CA LEU A 219 21.70 -5.52 -8.02
C LEU A 219 20.20 -5.27 -7.87
N THR A 220 19.78 -4.53 -6.83
CA THR A 220 18.34 -4.24 -6.63
C THR A 220 17.77 -3.42 -7.78
N LYS A 221 18.52 -2.44 -8.31
CA LYS A 221 18.13 -1.70 -9.52
C LYS A 221 17.88 -2.62 -10.72
N THR A 222 18.76 -3.61 -10.93
CA THR A 222 18.64 -4.58 -12.02
C THR A 222 17.43 -5.52 -11.81
N VAL A 223 17.18 -5.95 -10.58
CA VAL A 223 16.03 -6.79 -10.21
C VAL A 223 14.72 -6.04 -10.43
N ILE A 224 14.62 -4.77 -10.02
CA ILE A 224 13.43 -3.93 -10.24
C ILE A 224 13.13 -3.81 -11.73
N CYS A 225 14.14 -3.57 -12.56
CA CYS A 225 13.97 -3.51 -14.01
C CYS A 225 13.50 -4.85 -14.60
N SER A 226 14.12 -5.95 -14.19
CA SER A 226 13.80 -7.29 -14.68
C SER A 226 12.39 -7.74 -14.29
N ALA A 227 11.88 -7.28 -13.14
CA ALA A 227 10.53 -7.54 -12.67
C ALA A 227 9.46 -6.65 -13.34
N GLY A 228 9.82 -5.79 -14.31
CA GLY A 228 8.89 -4.92 -15.02
C GLY A 228 8.66 -3.54 -14.38
N GLY A 229 9.53 -3.13 -13.44
CA GLY A 229 9.37 -1.87 -12.70
C GLY A 229 9.34 -0.63 -13.58
N ILE A 230 10.07 -0.63 -14.71
CA ILE A 230 10.01 0.46 -15.70
C ILE A 230 8.58 0.64 -16.24
N SER A 231 7.90 -0.45 -16.60
CA SER A 231 6.53 -0.36 -17.12
C SER A 231 5.57 0.20 -16.08
N ALA A 232 5.73 -0.21 -14.81
CA ALA A 232 4.94 0.31 -13.71
C ALA A 232 5.18 1.82 -13.50
N ILE A 233 6.44 2.27 -13.55
CA ILE A 233 6.80 3.70 -13.45
C ILE A 233 6.17 4.51 -14.58
N LEU A 234 6.26 4.04 -15.83
CA LEU A 234 5.68 4.75 -16.97
C LEU A 234 4.15 4.80 -16.89
N SER A 235 3.52 3.73 -16.38
CA SER A 235 2.08 3.70 -16.10
C SER A 235 1.70 4.72 -15.03
N ALA A 236 2.45 4.83 -13.94
CA ALA A 236 2.23 5.83 -12.89
C ALA A 236 2.33 7.26 -13.47
N LEU A 237 3.38 7.54 -14.26
CA LEU A 237 3.57 8.84 -14.90
C LEU A 237 2.40 9.20 -15.83
N LEU A 238 1.91 8.23 -16.59
CA LEU A 238 0.83 8.41 -17.56
C LEU A 238 -0.55 8.60 -16.91
N ASN A 239 -0.88 7.81 -15.88
CA ASN A 239 -2.20 7.84 -15.26
C ASN A 239 -2.36 8.96 -14.23
N HIS A 240 -1.26 9.46 -13.66
CA HIS A 240 -1.27 10.50 -12.62
C HIS A 240 -0.49 11.77 -13.00
N PRO A 241 -0.74 12.39 -14.18
CA PRO A 241 0.06 13.50 -14.71
C PRO A 241 -0.03 14.79 -13.87
N LYS A 242 -1.05 14.91 -13.01
CA LYS A 242 -1.31 16.09 -12.17
C LYS A 242 -0.93 15.90 -10.71
N GLN A 243 -0.40 14.74 -10.32
CA GLN A 243 -0.04 14.46 -8.93
C GLN A 243 1.46 14.63 -8.74
N CYS A 244 1.85 15.74 -8.12
CA CYS A 244 3.24 16.17 -7.97
C CYS A 244 4.12 15.07 -7.35
N GLU A 245 3.73 14.53 -6.19
CA GLU A 245 4.55 13.55 -5.48
C GLU A 245 4.71 12.24 -6.26
N ILE A 246 3.70 11.81 -7.02
CA ILE A 246 3.83 10.61 -7.89
C ILE A 246 4.81 10.88 -9.01
N GLN A 247 4.67 12.00 -9.72
CA GLN A 247 5.59 12.35 -10.81
C GLN A 247 7.04 12.41 -10.31
N LYS A 248 7.26 13.08 -9.18
CA LYS A 248 8.55 13.22 -8.52
C LYS A 248 9.13 11.86 -8.11
N GLU A 249 8.40 11.04 -7.36
CA GLU A 249 8.89 9.74 -6.89
C GLU A 249 9.15 8.77 -8.05
N ALA A 250 8.27 8.74 -9.05
CA ALA A 250 8.42 7.93 -10.25
C ALA A 250 9.67 8.34 -11.06
N ILE A 251 9.91 9.64 -11.24
CA ILE A 251 11.10 10.16 -11.94
C ILE A 251 12.37 9.91 -11.14
N ASN A 252 12.34 10.08 -9.83
CA ASN A 252 13.48 9.78 -8.96
C ASN A 252 13.88 8.31 -9.06
N LEU A 253 12.90 7.40 -9.02
CA LEU A 253 13.12 5.98 -9.23
C LEU A 253 13.69 5.70 -10.63
N LEU A 254 13.07 6.24 -11.69
CA LEU A 254 13.58 6.05 -13.06
C LEU A 254 15.01 6.58 -13.23
N HIS A 255 15.33 7.71 -12.61
CA HIS A 255 16.68 8.27 -12.61
C HIS A 255 17.68 7.29 -11.99
N LEU A 256 17.35 6.69 -10.84
CA LEU A 256 18.21 5.68 -10.21
C LEU A 256 18.38 4.46 -11.11
N LEU A 257 17.30 3.92 -11.67
CA LEU A 257 17.34 2.74 -12.53
C LEU A 257 18.16 2.97 -13.81
N THR A 258 18.13 4.17 -14.37
CA THR A 258 18.92 4.57 -15.55
C THR A 258 20.39 4.90 -15.25
N THR A 259 20.82 4.87 -13.98
CA THR A 259 22.26 4.90 -13.68
C THR A 259 22.97 3.62 -14.14
N ILE A 260 22.22 2.53 -14.30
CA ILE A 260 22.73 1.24 -14.79
C ILE A 260 22.70 1.23 -16.32
N THR A 261 23.84 0.88 -16.92
CA THR A 261 24.01 0.88 -18.38
C THR A 261 23.10 -0.13 -19.08
N SER A 262 22.96 -1.35 -18.55
CA SER A 262 22.08 -2.39 -19.14
C SER A 262 20.62 -1.95 -19.16
N ASN A 263 20.11 -1.40 -18.06
CA ASN A 263 18.75 -0.85 -17.97
C ASN A 263 18.52 0.27 -19.00
N THR A 264 19.52 1.15 -19.15
CA THR A 264 19.47 2.24 -20.14
C THR A 264 19.45 1.72 -21.57
N GLN A 265 20.21 0.66 -21.87
CA GLN A 265 20.19 0.03 -23.20
C GLN A 265 18.84 -0.63 -23.50
N MET A 266 18.25 -1.32 -22.51
CA MET A 266 16.90 -1.91 -22.66
C MET A 266 15.85 -0.86 -23.04
N LEU A 267 15.87 0.29 -22.36
CA LEU A 267 14.97 1.41 -22.63
C LEU A 267 15.13 1.97 -24.04
N LYS A 268 16.36 2.05 -24.55
CA LYS A 268 16.65 2.52 -25.92
C LYS A 268 16.24 1.52 -26.99
N SER A 269 16.41 0.22 -26.72
CA SER A 269 15.99 -0.84 -27.64
C SER A 269 14.48 -1.03 -27.70
N SER A 270 13.74 -0.48 -26.73
CA SER A 270 12.29 -0.51 -26.76
C SER A 270 11.75 0.43 -27.85
N PHE A 271 10.76 -0.03 -28.62
CA PHE A 271 10.03 0.77 -29.63
C PHE A 271 9.32 2.03 -29.08
N ILE A 272 9.47 2.29 -27.78
CA ILE A 272 8.70 3.25 -26.97
C ILE A 272 9.57 4.45 -26.54
N HIS A 273 10.86 4.48 -26.94
CA HIS A 273 11.81 5.52 -26.52
C HIS A 273 11.28 6.95 -26.75
N PHE A 274 10.58 7.20 -27.86
CA PHE A 274 9.97 8.51 -28.15
C PHE A 274 8.85 8.88 -27.17
N ASP A 275 8.03 7.89 -26.78
CA ASP A 275 6.91 8.11 -25.86
C ASP A 275 7.39 8.37 -24.42
N ILE A 276 8.52 7.79 -24.02
CA ILE A 276 9.15 8.04 -22.71
C ILE A 276 9.60 9.50 -22.63
N CYS A 277 10.30 10.01 -23.65
CA CYS A 277 10.73 11.42 -23.68
C CYS A 277 9.54 12.37 -23.56
N GLY A 278 8.42 12.07 -24.24
CA GLY A 278 7.18 12.85 -24.13
C GLY A 278 6.62 12.89 -22.71
N LEU A 279 6.54 11.74 -22.03
CA LEU A 279 6.10 11.67 -20.63
C LEU A 279 7.01 12.46 -19.68
N LEU A 280 8.32 12.33 -19.84
CA LEU A 280 9.29 13.05 -18.99
C LEU A 280 9.17 14.57 -19.17
N LEU A 281 9.00 15.04 -20.41
CA LEU A 281 8.80 16.47 -20.68
C LEU A 281 7.47 16.98 -20.11
N ASN A 282 6.40 16.19 -20.17
CA ASN A 282 5.13 16.55 -19.56
C ASN A 282 5.23 16.70 -18.03
N ALA A 283 6.00 15.82 -17.37
CA ALA A 283 6.26 15.95 -15.94
C ALA A 283 7.02 17.23 -15.59
N VAL A 284 8.00 17.63 -16.40
CA VAL A 284 8.72 18.91 -16.20
C VAL A 284 7.82 20.12 -16.45
N GLU A 285 6.94 20.04 -17.44
CA GLU A 285 5.99 21.12 -17.74
C GLU A 285 5.03 21.37 -16.56
N ASN A 286 4.55 20.30 -15.93
CA ASN A 286 3.66 20.40 -14.77
C ASN A 286 4.41 20.70 -13.46
N PHE A 287 5.61 20.15 -13.27
CA PHE A 287 6.36 20.15 -12.00
C PHE A 287 7.87 20.41 -12.22
N PRO A 288 8.25 21.64 -12.64
CA PRO A 288 9.62 21.93 -13.04
C PRO A 288 10.62 21.88 -11.87
N SER A 289 10.23 22.32 -10.67
CA SER A 289 11.11 22.32 -9.49
C SER A 289 11.50 20.91 -9.06
N GLU A 290 10.57 19.97 -9.16
CA GLU A 290 10.72 18.61 -8.66
C GLU A 290 11.35 17.68 -9.70
N CYS A 291 11.01 17.87 -10.97
CA CYS A 291 11.32 16.89 -12.02
C CYS A 291 12.50 17.29 -12.94
N ALA A 292 12.74 18.59 -13.15
CA ALA A 292 13.62 19.05 -14.26
C ALA A 292 15.04 18.50 -14.19
N ASN A 293 15.66 18.46 -13.01
CA ASN A 293 17.04 18.01 -12.86
C ASN A 293 17.20 16.52 -13.20
N ASN A 294 16.35 15.68 -12.61
CA ASN A 294 16.42 14.25 -12.81
C ASN A 294 16.03 13.84 -14.24
N VAL A 295 15.03 14.52 -14.83
CA VAL A 295 14.66 14.35 -16.24
C VAL A 295 15.82 14.73 -17.17
N ARG A 296 16.48 15.87 -16.93
CA ARG A 296 17.64 16.30 -17.74
C ARG A 296 18.74 15.25 -17.75
N ASP A 297 19.03 14.66 -16.60
CA ASP A 297 20.06 13.63 -16.47
C ASP A 297 19.67 12.31 -17.14
N ILE A 298 18.40 11.88 -17.03
CA ILE A 298 17.87 10.73 -17.77
C ILE A 298 18.05 10.96 -19.28
N LEU A 299 17.61 12.12 -19.79
CA LEU A 299 17.70 12.45 -21.22
C LEU A 299 19.15 12.54 -21.70
N LYS A 300 20.08 13.06 -20.89
CA LYS A 300 21.52 13.05 -21.22
C LYS A 300 22.08 11.63 -21.35
N ARG A 301 21.67 10.71 -20.47
CA ARG A 301 22.05 9.29 -20.58
C ARG A 301 21.46 8.65 -21.82
N PHE A 302 20.27 9.08 -22.24
CA PHE A 302 19.69 8.64 -23.50
C PHE A 302 20.50 9.13 -24.71
N LYS A 303 20.92 10.41 -24.73
CA LYS A 303 21.73 11.02 -25.80
C LYS A 303 23.13 10.41 -25.96
N LYS A 304 23.84 10.06 -24.87
CA LYS A 304 25.24 9.61 -24.91
C LYS A 304 25.51 8.29 -25.67
N SER A 305 24.50 7.64 -26.26
CA SER A 305 24.72 6.41 -27.04
C SER A 305 24.00 6.35 -28.40
N SER A 306 23.49 7.47 -28.92
CA SER A 306 22.87 7.55 -30.24
C SER A 306 23.57 8.60 -31.10
N SER A 307 23.79 8.30 -32.39
CA SER A 307 24.43 9.19 -33.35
C SER A 307 23.68 10.52 -33.48
N ALA A 308 24.45 11.61 -33.53
CA ALA A 308 24.09 12.98 -33.22
C ALA A 308 23.09 13.71 -34.16
N ALA A 309 22.17 13.03 -34.86
CA ALA A 309 21.38 13.67 -35.92
C ALA A 309 19.99 14.20 -35.51
N ASP A 310 19.33 13.66 -34.48
CA ASP A 310 17.90 13.97 -34.23
C ASP A 310 17.62 14.99 -33.11
N VAL A 311 18.64 15.73 -32.62
CA VAL A 311 18.55 16.51 -31.38
C VAL A 311 18.83 18.00 -31.58
N TYR A 312 17.98 18.68 -32.36
CA TYR A 312 17.83 20.14 -32.30
C TYR A 312 16.43 20.46 -31.78
N SER A 313 16.27 20.59 -30.45
CA SER A 313 15.07 21.22 -29.82
C SER A 313 15.10 21.18 -28.28
N ILE A 314 15.90 20.33 -27.64
CA ILE A 314 15.77 20.11 -26.20
C ILE A 314 16.37 21.28 -25.41
N ASP A 315 17.59 21.74 -25.71
CA ASP A 315 18.21 22.85 -24.93
C ASP A 315 17.54 24.22 -25.16
N GLU A 316 16.83 24.43 -26.28
CA GLU A 316 16.00 25.63 -26.50
C GLU A 316 14.69 25.63 -25.69
N LYS A 317 14.23 24.48 -25.19
CA LYS A 317 12.97 24.33 -24.42
C LYS A 317 13.13 24.54 -22.90
N PHE A 318 14.35 24.70 -22.37
CA PHE A 318 14.61 24.87 -20.93
C PHE A 318 15.08 26.29 -20.55
N GLY A 319 14.83 27.29 -21.41
CA GLY A 319 14.91 28.71 -21.02
C GLY A 319 13.71 29.15 -20.18
N PRO A 320 13.78 30.29 -19.48
CA PRO A 320 12.71 30.77 -18.58
C PRO A 320 11.38 31.09 -19.29
N ASP A 321 11.35 31.13 -20.62
CA ASP A 321 10.15 31.30 -21.45
C ASP A 321 9.78 30.00 -22.16
N VAL A 322 9.08 29.09 -21.46
CA VAL A 322 8.47 27.91 -22.08
C VAL A 322 7.17 28.30 -22.77
N ASP A 323 7.12 28.21 -24.10
CA ASP A 323 5.92 28.43 -24.91
C ASP A 323 4.91 27.29 -24.71
N LYS A 324 3.98 27.49 -23.76
CA LYS A 324 2.94 26.56 -23.27
C LYS A 324 1.99 26.01 -24.34
N LYS A 325 2.08 26.44 -25.61
CA LYS A 325 1.20 26.00 -26.70
C LYS A 325 1.73 24.81 -27.52
N LYS A 326 2.99 24.40 -27.37
CA LYS A 326 3.63 23.40 -28.25
C LYS A 326 3.73 21.96 -27.70
N LEU A 327 3.22 21.66 -26.51
CA LEU A 327 3.34 20.33 -25.88
C LEU A 327 1.97 19.76 -25.46
N LYS A 328 1.12 19.41 -26.43
CA LYS A 328 0.01 18.48 -26.20
C LYS A 328 0.33 17.15 -26.87
N TYR A 329 1.09 16.30 -26.19
CA TYR A 329 1.32 14.92 -26.62
C TYR A 329 0.73 13.96 -25.57
N VAL A 330 -0.14 13.05 -26.02
CA VAL A 330 -0.69 11.95 -25.22
C VAL A 330 -0.24 10.65 -25.90
N PRO A 331 0.65 9.84 -25.31
CA PRO A 331 1.19 8.67 -25.98
C PRO A 331 0.15 7.53 -26.04
N GLN A 332 -0.50 7.37 -27.20
CA GLN A 332 -1.50 6.32 -27.43
C GLN A 332 -0.87 4.91 -27.46
N ASN A 333 0.42 4.79 -27.81
CA ASN A 333 1.13 3.51 -27.91
C ASN A 333 1.49 2.90 -26.55
N ILE A 334 1.71 3.71 -25.51
CA ILE A 334 1.94 3.24 -24.14
C ILE A 334 0.69 2.54 -23.60
N LYS A 335 -0.50 3.07 -23.89
CA LYS A 335 -1.78 2.44 -23.51
C LYS A 335 -1.92 1.02 -24.07
N ASN A 336 -1.50 0.77 -25.31
CA ASN A 336 -1.63 -0.54 -25.94
C ASN A 336 -0.69 -1.60 -25.36
N ILE A 337 0.42 -1.20 -24.73
CA ILE A 337 1.33 -2.13 -24.04
C ILE A 337 0.86 -2.39 -22.61
N ILE A 338 0.30 -1.37 -21.93
CA ILE A 338 -0.40 -1.54 -20.65
C ILE A 338 -1.58 -2.51 -20.83
N LEU A 339 -2.37 -2.35 -21.90
CA LEU A 339 -3.54 -3.18 -22.21
C LEU A 339 -3.19 -4.52 -22.85
N GLY A 340 -2.11 -4.60 -23.64
CA GLY A 340 -1.68 -5.82 -24.31
C GLY A 340 -1.16 -6.89 -23.37
N ASN A 341 -0.76 -6.50 -22.15
CA ASN A 341 -0.30 -7.43 -21.14
C ASN A 341 -1.41 -7.92 -20.19
N GLN A 342 -2.51 -7.19 -19.93
CA GLN A 342 -3.61 -7.66 -19.08
C GLN A 342 -4.93 -6.90 -19.34
N ILE A 343 -6.07 -7.53 -18.98
CA ILE A 343 -7.39 -6.94 -18.65
C ILE A 343 -8.48 -7.04 -19.74
N LEU A 344 -9.14 -8.19 -19.82
CA LEU A 344 -10.50 -8.32 -20.40
C LEU A 344 -11.49 -9.09 -19.50
N PRO A 345 -11.09 -10.02 -18.59
CA PRO A 345 -12.06 -10.66 -17.69
C PRO A 345 -12.35 -9.92 -16.37
N PHE A 346 -11.54 -8.92 -15.98
CA PHE A 346 -11.51 -8.41 -14.59
C PHE A 346 -12.56 -7.33 -14.27
N ILE A 347 -12.87 -6.43 -15.21
CA ILE A 347 -13.76 -5.27 -15.01
C ILE A 347 -15.20 -5.68 -14.61
N SER A 348 -15.65 -6.88 -15.03
CA SER A 348 -17.01 -7.36 -14.74
C SER A 348 -17.21 -7.81 -13.28
N ARG A 349 -16.14 -8.13 -12.53
CA ARG A 349 -16.24 -8.65 -11.15
C ARG A 349 -16.25 -7.55 -10.09
N THR A 350 -15.53 -6.46 -10.30
CA THR A 350 -15.42 -5.32 -9.36
C THR A 350 -16.79 -4.67 -9.08
N ILE A 351 -17.67 -4.61 -10.08
CA ILE A 351 -19.03 -4.04 -9.95
C ILE A 351 -19.94 -4.89 -9.04
N LYS A 352 -19.69 -6.21 -8.90
CA LYS A 352 -20.52 -7.09 -8.07
C LYS A 352 -20.17 -7.02 -6.58
N LYS A 353 -18.93 -6.65 -6.21
CA LYS A 353 -18.47 -6.62 -4.81
C LYS A 353 -18.94 -5.38 -4.04
N SER A 354 -19.05 -4.20 -4.67
CA SER A 354 -19.54 -2.99 -3.99
C SER A 354 -20.96 -3.14 -3.42
N ALA A 355 -21.81 -3.93 -4.10
CA ALA A 355 -23.15 -4.26 -3.64
C ALA A 355 -23.16 -5.21 -2.42
N SER A 356 -22.08 -5.95 -2.16
CA SER A 356 -21.97 -6.88 -1.02
C SER A 356 -21.52 -6.20 0.27
N LEU A 357 -20.57 -5.25 0.18
CA LEU A 357 -20.13 -4.42 1.32
C LEU A 357 -21.29 -3.57 1.87
N HIS A 358 -22.07 -2.94 0.99
CA HIS A 358 -23.25 -2.16 1.39
C HIS A 358 -24.29 -3.01 2.15
N LYS A 359 -24.38 -4.31 1.84
CA LYS A 359 -25.30 -5.27 2.47
C LYS A 359 -24.82 -5.77 3.84
N ARG A 360 -23.51 -5.79 4.09
CA ARG A 360 -22.93 -6.12 5.40
C ARG A 360 -23.03 -4.95 6.38
N PHE A 361 -22.74 -3.73 5.94
CA PHE A 361 -22.92 -2.52 6.76
C PHE A 361 -24.38 -2.31 7.18
N SER A 362 -25.36 -2.59 6.31
CA SER A 362 -26.78 -2.49 6.68
C SER A 362 -27.24 -3.49 7.74
N LYS A 363 -26.44 -4.53 8.03
CA LYS A 363 -26.78 -5.56 9.03
C LYS A 363 -26.39 -5.12 10.44
N PHE A 364 -25.38 -4.24 10.56
CA PHE A 364 -24.88 -3.73 11.83
C PHE A 364 -25.53 -2.41 12.25
N SER A 365 -26.00 -1.58 11.32
CA SER A 365 -26.76 -0.36 11.68
C SER A 365 -28.13 -0.62 12.35
N LYS A 366 -28.47 -1.88 12.61
CA LYS A 366 -29.74 -2.33 13.21
C LYS A 366 -29.59 -2.80 14.66
N TYR A 367 -28.37 -2.89 15.18
CA TYR A 367 -28.05 -3.19 16.56
C TYR A 367 -27.34 -1.98 17.15
#